data_AF-A0A2D6F7L1-F1
#
_entry.id   AF-A0A2D6F7L1-F1
#
_cell.length_a   1.000
_cell.length_b   1.000
_cell.length_c   1.000
_cell.angle_alpha   90.00
_cell.angle_beta   90.00
_cell.angle_gamma   90.00
#
_symmetry.space_group_name_H-M   'P 1'
#
loop_
_entity.id
_entity.type
_entity.pdbx_description
1 polymer ?
#
loop_
_entity_poly.entity_id
_entity_poly.type
_entity_poly.pdbx_seq_one_letter_code
_entity_poly.pdbx_strand_id
1 'polypeptide(L)'
;MADQLQSSRVRIKDSLRAIQDYLWEQGWTDGLPVVAPTEPLVREMLSGYGGEPSDSLGRIQPGNSNVTLEKLAVNAVMAGCLPEHFPVVVAAVKAAL
;
A
#
# COMPACT_ATOMS: atom_id res chain seq x y z
N MET A 1 -4.46 21.36 2.37
CA MET A 1 -4.95 20.15 3.05
C MET A 1 -4.49 18.99 2.19
N ALA A 2 -3.31 18.45 2.46
CA ALA A 2 -2.46 17.77 1.47
C ALA A 2 -1.73 16.53 2.05
N ASP A 3 -2.33 15.89 3.07
CA ASP A 3 -1.65 14.81 3.83
C ASP A 3 -2.63 13.78 4.44
N GLN A 4 -3.87 13.72 3.92
CA GLN A 4 -4.90 12.85 4.49
C GLN A 4 -5.02 11.53 3.73
N LEU A 5 -4.63 10.44 4.41
CA LEU A 5 -4.85 9.06 3.94
C LEU A 5 -6.35 8.71 3.94
N GLN A 6 -6.86 8.26 2.80
CA GLN A 6 -8.27 7.97 2.52
C GLN A 6 -8.63 6.47 2.66
N SER A 7 -7.64 5.59 2.78
CA SER A 7 -7.87 4.16 2.92
C SER A 7 -8.67 3.82 4.18
N SER A 8 -9.53 2.80 4.05
CA SER A 8 -10.23 2.21 5.17
C SER A 8 -9.24 1.67 6.20
N ARG A 9 -9.64 1.74 7.48
CA ARG A 9 -8.87 1.27 8.63
C ARG A 9 -9.65 0.18 9.33
N VAL A 10 -8.94 -0.86 9.74
CA VAL A 10 -9.51 -1.99 10.49
C VAL A 10 -8.74 -2.13 11.79
N ARG A 11 -9.44 -2.33 12.90
CA ARG A 11 -8.83 -2.57 14.21
C ARG A 11 -8.73 -4.07 14.42
N ILE A 12 -7.51 -4.54 14.59
CA ILE A 12 -7.20 -5.95 14.83
C ILE A 12 -6.47 -6.05 16.18
N LYS A 13 -6.59 -7.18 16.86
CA LYS A 13 -5.80 -7.46 18.06
C LYS A 13 -4.31 -7.32 17.72
N ASP A 14 -3.57 -6.65 18.59
CA ASP A 14 -2.11 -6.51 18.46
C ASP A 14 -1.42 -7.86 18.71
N SER A 15 -1.39 -8.68 17.67
CA SER A 15 -0.86 -10.02 17.64
C SER A 15 -0.48 -10.34 16.21
N LEU A 16 0.77 -10.72 16.00
CA LEU A 16 1.26 -11.12 14.68
C LEU A 16 0.34 -12.17 14.04
N ARG A 17 -0.10 -13.17 14.80
CA ARG A 17 -0.99 -14.23 14.30
C ARG A 17 -2.33 -13.67 13.84
N ALA A 18 -3.00 -12.85 14.65
CA ALA A 18 -4.31 -12.29 14.33
C ALA A 18 -4.26 -11.35 13.11
N ILE A 19 -3.20 -10.56 12.98
CA ILE A 19 -2.97 -9.68 11.83
C ILE A 19 -2.74 -10.52 10.57
N GLN A 20 -1.85 -11.53 10.63
CA GLN A 20 -1.60 -12.39 9.48
C GLN A 20 -2.83 -13.19 9.05
N ASP A 21 -3.60 -13.72 10.00
CA ASP A 21 -4.84 -14.46 9.70
C ASP A 21 -5.85 -13.57 8.97
N TYR A 22 -6.07 -12.35 9.46
CA TYR A 22 -6.98 -11.41 8.80
C TYR A 22 -6.54 -11.08 7.37
N LEU A 23 -5.26 -10.73 7.16
CA LEU A 23 -4.75 -10.37 5.83
C LEU A 23 -4.82 -11.54 4.84
N TRP A 24 -4.58 -12.77 5.34
CA TRP A 24 -4.72 -13.98 4.55
C TRP A 24 -6.19 -14.30 4.22
N GLU A 25 -7.11 -14.17 5.18
CA GLU A 25 -8.55 -14.35 4.96
C GLU A 25 -9.13 -13.36 3.95
N GLN A 26 -8.59 -12.13 3.87
CA GLN A 26 -8.95 -11.17 2.83
C GLN A 26 -8.36 -11.49 1.45
N GLY A 27 -7.46 -12.47 1.35
CA GLY A 27 -6.77 -12.81 0.12
C GLY A 27 -5.75 -11.77 -0.33
N TRP A 28 -5.20 -10.98 0.61
CA TRP A 28 -4.23 -9.92 0.29
C TRP A 28 -2.77 -10.36 0.33
N THR A 29 -2.52 -11.63 0.63
CA THR A 29 -1.17 -12.21 0.63
C THR A 29 -1.05 -13.26 -0.46
N ASP A 30 0.18 -13.60 -0.81
CA ASP A 30 0.54 -14.69 -1.72
C ASP A 30 0.68 -16.06 -1.00
N GLY A 31 0.22 -16.14 0.25
CA GLY A 31 0.42 -17.28 1.13
C GLY A 31 1.57 -17.11 2.13
N LEU A 32 2.43 -16.11 1.97
CA LEU A 32 3.47 -15.75 2.93
C LEU A 32 3.00 -14.66 3.91
N PRO A 33 3.69 -14.52 5.05
CA PRO A 33 3.52 -13.35 5.91
C PRO A 33 3.92 -12.06 5.18
N VAL A 34 3.19 -10.99 5.47
CA VAL A 34 3.36 -9.63 4.92
C VAL A 34 3.53 -8.64 6.07
N VAL A 35 4.11 -7.48 5.80
CA VAL A 35 4.16 -6.39 6.79
C VAL A 35 2.78 -5.75 6.91
N ALA A 36 2.32 -5.51 8.13
CA ALA A 36 1.04 -4.83 8.35
C ALA A 36 1.13 -3.36 7.87
N PRO A 37 0.28 -2.90 6.93
CA PRO A 37 0.36 -1.55 6.38
C PRO A 37 -0.26 -0.53 7.33
N THR A 38 0.38 -0.32 8.48
CA THR A 38 -0.03 0.68 9.46
C THR A 38 0.16 2.09 8.91
N GLU A 39 -0.63 3.05 9.39
CA GLU A 39 -0.53 4.44 8.92
C GLU A 39 0.88 5.03 9.01
N PRO A 40 1.66 4.83 10.11
CA PRO A 40 3.02 5.34 10.17
C PRO A 40 3.92 4.78 9.04
N LEU A 41 3.85 3.48 8.77
CA LEU A 41 4.64 2.84 7.71
C LEU A 41 4.20 3.30 6.31
N VAL A 42 2.92 3.52 6.09
CA VAL A 42 2.41 4.06 4.81
C VAL A 42 2.89 5.49 4.59
N ARG A 43 2.89 6.33 5.64
CA ARG A 43 3.41 7.70 5.57
C ARG A 43 4.92 7.71 5.31
N GLU A 44 5.66 6.83 5.98
CA GLU A 44 7.09 6.64 5.74
C GLU A 44 7.36 6.23 4.29
N MET A 45 6.59 5.27 3.75
CA MET A 45 6.69 4.85 2.35
C MET A 45 6.45 6.00 1.38
N LEU A 46 5.40 6.80 1.60
CA LEU A 46 5.06 7.95 0.76
C LEU A 46 6.16 9.03 0.78
N SER A 47 6.88 9.19 1.90
CA SER A 47 7.98 10.16 2.01
C SER A 47 9.15 9.88 1.05
N GLY A 48 9.27 8.65 0.54
CA GLY A 48 10.31 8.25 -0.40
C GLY A 48 10.12 8.74 -1.85
N TYR A 49 8.93 9.22 -2.24
CA TYR A 49 8.64 9.69 -3.61
C TYR A 49 8.19 11.16 -3.66
N GLY A 50 7.34 11.59 -2.73
CA GLY A 50 6.66 12.88 -2.77
C GLY A 50 5.41 12.88 -3.67
N GLY A 51 4.49 13.82 -3.44
CA GLY A 51 3.18 13.88 -4.11
C GLY A 51 2.01 13.70 -3.13
N GLU A 52 0.78 13.83 -3.64
CA GLU A 52 -0.41 13.71 -2.79
C GLU A 52 -0.83 12.24 -2.66
N PRO A 53 -1.21 11.76 -1.46
CA PRO A 53 -1.69 10.37 -1.29
C PRO A 53 -2.87 10.02 -2.23
N SER A 54 -3.70 11.02 -2.56
CA SER A 54 -4.85 10.88 -3.45
C SER A 54 -4.52 10.88 -4.95
N ASP A 55 -3.29 11.20 -5.34
CA ASP A 55 -2.91 11.29 -6.75
C ASP A 55 -3.14 9.95 -7.46
N SER A 56 -3.88 10.01 -8.58
CA SER A 56 -4.09 8.85 -9.43
C SER A 56 -2.87 8.61 -10.30
N LEU A 57 -2.42 7.36 -10.34
CA LEU A 57 -1.39 6.87 -11.26
C LEU A 57 -2.00 6.32 -12.56
N GLY A 58 -3.32 6.11 -12.60
CA GLY A 58 -4.05 5.48 -13.69
C GLY A 58 -5.00 4.39 -13.21
N ARG A 59 -5.49 3.55 -14.13
CA ARG A 59 -6.42 2.44 -13.83
C ARG A 59 -5.80 1.11 -14.21
N ILE A 60 -5.82 0.15 -13.29
CA ILE A 60 -5.21 -1.17 -13.50
C ILE A 60 -6.23 -2.21 -13.99
N GLN A 61 -5.87 -2.96 -15.03
CA GLN A 61 -6.65 -4.10 -15.53
C GLN A 61 -6.44 -5.35 -14.65
N PRO A 62 -7.39 -6.31 -14.61
CA PRO A 62 -8.69 -6.31 -15.30
C PRO A 62 -9.81 -5.62 -14.50
N GLY A 63 -9.59 -5.35 -13.21
CA GLY A 63 -10.60 -4.74 -12.32
C GLY A 63 -10.89 -3.26 -12.60
N ASN A 64 -10.16 -2.65 -13.53
CA ASN A 64 -10.24 -1.25 -13.93
C ASN A 64 -10.27 -0.29 -12.72
N SER A 65 -9.58 -0.65 -11.64
CA SER A 65 -9.62 0.10 -10.38
C SER A 65 -8.62 1.25 -10.44
N ASN A 66 -8.99 2.40 -9.86
CA ASN A 66 -8.10 3.56 -9.77
C ASN A 66 -6.94 3.24 -8.82
N VAL A 67 -5.72 3.36 -9.32
CA VAL A 67 -4.50 3.19 -8.51
C VAL A 67 -4.09 4.56 -8.01
N THR A 68 -4.30 4.82 -6.72
CA THR A 68 -3.76 6.04 -6.08
C THR A 68 -2.36 5.79 -5.54
N LEU A 69 -1.60 6.86 -5.34
CA LEU A 69 -0.28 6.81 -4.72
C LEU A 69 -0.34 6.16 -3.32
N GLU A 70 -1.35 6.50 -2.52
CA GLU A 70 -1.61 5.85 -1.22
C GLU A 70 -1.82 4.35 -1.35
N LYS A 71 -2.64 3.89 -2.30
CA LYS A 71 -2.89 2.46 -2.49
C LYS A 71 -1.65 1.72 -2.95
N LEU A 72 -0.83 2.35 -3.77
CA LEU A 72 0.45 1.76 -4.14
C LEU A 72 1.38 1.68 -2.93
N ALA A 73 1.45 2.72 -2.09
CA ALA A 73 2.26 2.72 -0.86
C ALA A 73 1.81 1.63 0.13
N VAL A 74 0.50 1.44 0.32
CA VAL A 74 -0.06 0.35 1.14
C VAL A 74 0.45 -1.01 0.67
N ASN A 75 0.37 -1.29 -0.64
CA ASN A 75 0.85 -2.56 -1.20
C ASN A 75 2.38 -2.70 -1.09
N ALA A 76 3.12 -1.62 -1.31
CA ALA A 76 4.58 -1.62 -1.19
C ALA A 76 5.03 -1.91 0.26
N VAL A 77 4.35 -1.34 1.27
CA VAL A 77 4.59 -1.66 2.67
C VAL A 77 4.32 -3.15 2.91
N MET A 78 3.16 -3.66 2.46
CA MET A 78 2.83 -5.09 2.63
C MET A 78 3.91 -6.01 2.06
N ALA A 79 4.47 -5.66 0.91
CA ALA A 79 5.57 -6.37 0.26
C ALA A 79 6.93 -6.21 0.95
N GLY A 80 7.06 -5.39 1.99
CA GLY A 80 8.32 -5.12 2.69
C GLY A 80 9.27 -4.22 1.91
N CYS A 81 8.75 -3.39 1.00
CA CYS A 81 9.56 -2.42 0.25
C CYS A 81 10.23 -1.42 1.22
N LEU A 82 11.41 -0.92 0.85
CA LEU A 82 12.03 0.23 1.52
C LEU A 82 11.54 1.53 0.88
N PRO A 83 11.36 2.62 1.64
CA PRO A 83 10.92 3.91 1.10
C PRO A 83 11.82 4.44 -0.02
N GLU A 84 13.13 4.25 0.09
CA GLU A 84 14.13 4.66 -0.93
C GLU A 84 13.94 3.96 -2.29
N HIS A 85 13.31 2.77 -2.30
CA HIS A 85 12.98 2.04 -3.53
C HIS A 85 11.60 2.39 -4.09
N PHE A 86 10.75 3.07 -3.32
CA PHE A 86 9.37 3.38 -3.70
C PHE A 86 9.26 4.14 -5.04
N PRO A 87 10.13 5.11 -5.37
CA PRO A 87 10.09 5.76 -6.69
C PRO A 87 10.17 4.80 -7.87
N VAL A 88 10.93 3.71 -7.74
CA VAL A 88 11.06 2.68 -8.79
C VAL A 88 9.76 1.90 -8.91
N VAL A 89 9.11 1.58 -7.80
CA VAL A 89 7.79 0.91 -7.78
C VAL A 89 6.74 1.79 -8.47
N VAL A 90 6.71 3.10 -8.16
CA VAL A 90 5.81 4.05 -8.81
C VAL A 90 6.05 4.11 -10.32
N ALA A 91 7.31 4.18 -10.76
CA ALA A 91 7.67 4.20 -12.18
C ALA A 91 7.25 2.90 -12.89
N ALA A 92 7.50 1.74 -12.27
CA ALA A 92 7.12 0.44 -12.81
C ALA A 92 5.61 0.31 -12.98
N VAL A 93 4.83 0.75 -11.98
CA VAL A 93 3.37 0.75 -12.07
C VAL A 93 2.90 1.70 -13.17
N LYS A 94 3.39 2.94 -13.23
CA LYS A 94 3.05 3.88 -14.32
C LYS A 94 3.33 3.32 -15.72
N ALA A 95 4.36 2.50 -15.87
CA ALA A 95 4.69 1.87 -17.16
C ALA A 95 3.79 0.66 -17.51
N ALA A 96 3.18 0.02 -16.50
CA ALA A 96 2.35 -1.16 -16.67
C ALA A 96 0.84 -0.86 -16.78
N LEU A 97 0.42 0.37 -16.44
CA LEU A 97 -0.95 0.87 -16.57
C LEU A 97 -1.27 1.28 -18.02
#